data_AF-A0A956LM40-F1
#
_entry.id   AF-A0A956LM40-F1
#
_cell.length_a   1.000
_cell.length_b   1.000
_cell.length_c   1.000
_cell.angle_alpha   90.00
_cell.angle_beta   90.00
_cell.angle_gamma   90.00
#
_symmetry.space_group_name_H-M   'P 1'
#
loop_
_entity.id
_entity.type
_entity.pdbx_description
1 polymer ?
#
loop_
_entity_poly.entity_id
_entity_poly.type
_entity_poly.pdbx_seq_one_letter_code
_entity_poly.pdbx_strand_id
1 'polypeptide(L)'
;MRRVALISLLLVTSAGLGCLLELTPGVNCGDGFWDAAEECDPGVPASYEDACAEKNRPGGVAKCNPESCQIEASILECARCGDGFVDTEAGEECDGNNFNGQACVAGGQLQCIGCRVDRTACFECGNGARDEGEECDYRESSPGDFKEIKSCNELDSPYSPIVEYGSGTSNKCGTDCRWERSTCSYCGNDQRDDPTPLTFQGGLPSLDEVCDGEEVRVPDLEEYCRLQCNDVDDLALRCSYKCAEDCRTFEPSEDMALGCCRKSGELCPVDGDPFPCCWELDNPEKIGIENACTKDLVEGQPQGNSRCR
;
A
#
# COMPACT_ATOMS: atom_id res chain seq x y z
N MET A 1 -34.95 -93.70 84.55
CA MET A 1 -33.66 -94.35 84.18
C MET A 1 -32.63 -93.25 83.94
N ARG A 2 -31.54 -93.29 84.71
CA ARG A 2 -30.12 -92.96 84.37
C ARG A 2 -29.91 -92.24 83.02
N ARG A 3 -29.15 -91.14 82.88
CA ARG A 3 -27.74 -90.96 83.31
C ARG A 3 -27.36 -89.48 83.39
N VAL A 4 -26.47 -89.20 84.35
CA VAL A 4 -25.65 -87.99 84.52
C VAL A 4 -24.59 -87.95 83.41
N ALA A 5 -24.29 -86.77 82.86
CA ALA A 5 -23.06 -86.51 82.13
C ALA A 5 -22.52 -85.12 82.50
N LEU A 6 -21.35 -85.12 83.14
CA LEU A 6 -20.54 -83.95 83.47
C LEU A 6 -19.99 -83.31 82.18
N ILE A 7 -20.01 -81.98 82.10
CA ILE A 7 -19.27 -81.22 81.09
C ILE A 7 -18.45 -80.14 81.79
N SER A 8 -17.13 -80.27 81.64
CA SER A 8 -16.07 -79.42 82.17
C SER A 8 -16.12 -78.00 81.61
N LEU A 9 -16.07 -77.00 82.49
CA LEU A 9 -16.09 -75.58 82.14
C LEU A 9 -14.65 -75.06 81.99
N LEU A 10 -14.21 -74.87 80.75
CA LEU A 10 -12.95 -74.21 80.39
C LEU A 10 -13.18 -72.68 80.34
N LEU A 11 -12.56 -71.95 81.27
CA LEU A 11 -12.46 -70.50 81.28
C LEU A 11 -11.57 -70.03 80.12
N VAL A 12 -12.18 -69.40 79.11
CA VAL A 12 -11.46 -68.67 78.06
C VAL A 12 -11.28 -67.23 78.53
N THR A 13 -10.09 -66.89 78.98
CA THR A 13 -9.68 -65.50 79.22
C THR A 13 -9.25 -64.89 77.90
N SER A 14 -10.16 -64.22 77.21
CA SER A 14 -9.84 -63.39 76.05
C SER A 14 -9.18 -62.10 76.54
N ALA A 15 -7.85 -62.06 76.51
CA ALA A 15 -7.09 -60.82 76.62
C ALA A 15 -7.40 -59.97 75.37
N GLY A 16 -8.18 -58.91 75.55
CA GLY A 16 -8.40 -57.91 74.52
C GLY A 16 -7.09 -57.19 74.24
N LEU A 17 -6.43 -57.56 73.16
CA LEU A 17 -5.49 -56.68 72.47
C LEU A 17 -6.29 -55.51 71.90
N GLY A 18 -6.50 -54.49 72.72
CA GLY A 18 -6.86 -53.18 72.21
C GLY A 18 -5.68 -52.70 71.36
N CYS A 19 -5.87 -52.66 70.04
CA CYS A 19 -5.02 -51.85 69.19
C CYS A 19 -5.10 -50.42 69.70
N LEU A 20 -4.03 -49.90 70.31
CA LEU A 20 -3.78 -48.47 70.26
C LEU A 20 -3.56 -48.16 68.79
N LEU A 21 -4.59 -47.66 68.10
CA LEU A 21 -4.34 -46.84 66.93
C LEU A 21 -3.63 -45.59 67.45
N GLU A 22 -2.32 -45.54 67.29
CA GLU A 22 -1.63 -44.27 67.24
C GLU A 22 -2.13 -43.56 65.96
N LEU A 23 -3.23 -42.82 66.11
CA LEU A 23 -3.56 -41.72 65.21
C LEU A 23 -2.53 -40.63 65.48
N THR A 24 -1.27 -40.85 65.11
CA THR A 24 -0.44 -39.71 64.76
C THR A 24 -1.14 -39.08 63.57
N PRO A 25 -1.63 -37.83 63.65
CA PRO A 25 -2.03 -37.09 62.46
C PRO A 25 -0.74 -36.89 61.67
N GLY A 26 -0.37 -37.87 60.86
CA GLY A 26 0.59 -37.68 59.78
C GLY A 26 -0.11 -36.86 58.73
N VAL A 27 0.63 -36.01 58.02
CA VAL A 27 0.15 -35.31 56.84
C VAL A 27 -0.42 -36.36 55.87
N ASN A 28 -1.74 -36.46 55.79
CA ASN A 28 -2.45 -37.43 54.94
C ASN A 28 -2.97 -36.67 53.73
N CYS A 29 -2.05 -36.30 52.85
CA CYS A 29 -2.39 -35.45 51.73
C CYS A 29 -3.46 -36.07 50.83
N GLY A 30 -4.55 -35.36 50.59
CA GLY A 30 -5.65 -35.82 49.73
C GLY A 30 -6.63 -36.75 50.43
N ASP A 31 -6.71 -36.72 51.76
CA ASP A 31 -7.74 -37.43 52.51
C ASP A 31 -9.09 -36.68 52.54
N GLY A 32 -9.11 -35.47 51.97
CA GLY A 32 -10.30 -34.64 51.84
C GLY A 32 -10.56 -33.75 53.05
N PHE A 33 -9.60 -33.61 53.96
CA PHE A 33 -9.68 -32.74 55.13
C PHE A 33 -8.47 -31.83 55.25
N TRP A 34 -8.68 -30.52 55.03
CA TRP A 34 -7.65 -29.53 55.30
C TRP A 34 -7.39 -29.36 56.81
N ASP A 35 -6.26 -29.88 57.29
CA ASP A 35 -5.85 -29.85 58.70
C ASP A 35 -4.58 -29.01 58.97
N ALA A 36 -4.25 -28.79 60.24
CA ALA A 36 -3.16 -27.88 60.64
C ALA A 36 -1.74 -28.40 60.31
N ALA A 37 -1.59 -29.66 59.90
CA ALA A 37 -0.31 -30.25 59.54
C ALA A 37 0.02 -30.08 58.04
N GLU A 38 -0.94 -29.67 57.22
CA GLU A 38 -0.80 -29.44 55.77
C GLU A 38 -1.09 -27.99 55.36
N GLU A 39 -0.53 -27.55 54.23
CA GLU A 39 -0.77 -26.21 53.69
C GLU A 39 -2.08 -26.17 52.90
N CYS A 40 -2.42 -27.27 52.21
CA CYS A 40 -3.63 -27.45 51.40
C CYS A 40 -4.00 -28.94 51.31
N ASP A 41 -5.24 -29.26 50.88
CA ASP A 41 -5.64 -30.62 50.49
C ASP A 41 -6.17 -30.62 49.02
N PRO A 42 -5.71 -31.50 48.13
CA PRO A 42 -6.18 -31.57 46.74
C PRO A 42 -7.69 -31.85 46.58
N GLY A 43 -8.32 -32.47 47.57
CA GLY A 43 -9.76 -32.72 47.67
C GLY A 43 -10.56 -31.55 48.25
N VAL A 44 -9.90 -30.47 48.72
CA VAL A 44 -10.52 -29.28 49.29
C VAL A 44 -10.04 -28.01 48.54
N PRO A 45 -10.60 -27.67 47.36
CA PRO A 45 -10.13 -26.53 46.55
C PRO A 45 -10.02 -25.18 47.29
N ALA A 46 -10.94 -24.94 48.23
CA ALA A 46 -10.95 -23.74 49.07
C ALA A 46 -9.67 -23.54 49.91
N SER A 47 -8.84 -24.58 50.09
CA SER A 47 -7.58 -24.47 50.83
C SER A 47 -6.43 -23.88 50.01
N TYR A 48 -6.56 -23.76 48.68
CA TYR A 48 -5.48 -23.24 47.83
C TYR A 48 -5.95 -22.31 46.69
N GLU A 49 -7.23 -22.29 46.33
CA GLU A 49 -7.74 -21.52 45.17
C GLU A 49 -7.45 -20.00 45.23
N ASP A 50 -7.41 -19.42 46.43
CA ASP A 50 -7.13 -17.99 46.63
C ASP A 50 -5.61 -17.65 46.63
N ALA A 51 -4.73 -18.64 46.63
CA ALA A 51 -3.29 -18.41 46.82
C ALA A 51 -2.64 -17.58 45.70
N CYS A 52 -3.20 -17.61 44.48
CA CYS A 52 -2.78 -16.72 43.40
C CYS A 52 -3.28 -15.29 43.60
N ALA A 53 -4.50 -15.10 44.10
CA ALA A 53 -5.07 -13.78 44.36
C ALA A 53 -4.25 -13.03 45.43
N GLU A 54 -3.78 -13.73 46.47
CA GLU A 54 -2.88 -13.18 47.49
C GLU A 54 -1.54 -12.66 46.92
N LYS A 55 -1.13 -13.16 45.76
CA LYS A 55 0.07 -12.73 45.02
C LYS A 55 -0.23 -11.70 43.94
N ASN A 56 -1.40 -11.05 44.01
CA ASN A 56 -1.92 -10.13 42.99
C ASN A 56 -2.15 -10.78 41.62
N ARG A 57 -2.41 -12.10 41.55
CA ARG A 57 -2.80 -12.83 40.33
C ARG A 57 -4.22 -13.38 40.45
N PRO A 58 -5.25 -12.51 40.49
CA PRO A 58 -6.63 -12.95 40.75
C PRO A 58 -7.24 -13.79 39.62
N GLY A 59 -6.64 -13.82 38.42
CA GLY A 59 -7.06 -14.68 37.30
C GLY A 59 -6.31 -16.03 37.20
N GLY A 60 -5.25 -16.20 38.00
CA GLY A 60 -4.45 -17.42 38.08
C GLY A 60 -5.10 -18.51 38.92
N VAL A 61 -4.65 -19.75 38.75
CA VAL A 61 -5.16 -20.91 39.52
C VAL A 61 -3.99 -21.64 40.15
N ALA A 62 -3.92 -21.59 41.48
CA ALA A 62 -2.93 -22.33 42.25
C ALA A 62 -3.26 -23.82 42.26
N LYS A 63 -2.26 -24.65 42.56
CA LYS A 63 -2.44 -26.09 42.72
C LYS A 63 -2.01 -26.52 44.11
N CYS A 64 -2.60 -27.60 44.59
CA CYS A 64 -2.08 -28.31 45.75
C CYS A 64 -1.28 -29.51 45.26
N ASN A 65 -0.02 -29.64 45.69
CA ASN A 65 0.79 -30.80 45.37
C ASN A 65 0.20 -32.04 46.07
N PRO A 66 -0.18 -33.10 45.34
CA PRO A 66 -0.89 -34.24 45.92
C PRO A 66 -0.01 -35.17 46.78
N GLU A 67 1.31 -34.98 46.78
CA GLU A 67 2.24 -35.78 47.59
C GLU A 67 2.75 -35.01 48.80
N SER A 68 3.03 -33.72 48.65
CA SER A 68 3.62 -32.88 49.71
C SER A 68 2.62 -32.00 50.45
N CYS A 69 1.39 -31.84 49.93
CA CYS A 69 0.38 -30.93 50.45
C CYS A 69 0.88 -29.49 50.63
N GLN A 70 1.73 -29.08 49.68
CA GLN A 70 2.24 -27.72 49.54
C GLN A 70 1.47 -26.99 48.46
N ILE A 71 1.27 -25.69 48.67
CA ILE A 71 0.64 -24.83 47.67
C ILE A 71 1.67 -24.49 46.58
N GLU A 72 1.36 -24.89 45.36
CA GLU A 72 2.06 -24.51 44.12
C GLU A 72 1.39 -23.26 43.55
N ALA A 73 1.85 -22.10 44.02
CA ALA A 73 1.36 -20.78 43.63
C ALA A 73 2.51 -19.80 43.31
N SER A 74 3.62 -20.28 42.75
CA SER A 74 4.62 -19.37 42.20
C SER A 74 4.00 -18.48 41.11
N ILE A 75 4.65 -17.36 40.78
CA ILE A 75 4.16 -16.45 39.73
C ILE A 75 3.95 -17.23 38.41
N LEU A 76 4.88 -18.13 38.07
CA LEU A 76 4.80 -18.96 36.87
C LEU A 76 3.66 -20.00 36.92
N GLU A 77 3.37 -20.56 38.09
CA GLU A 77 2.24 -21.51 38.25
C GLU A 77 0.88 -20.80 38.22
N CYS A 78 0.84 -19.57 38.71
CA CYS A 78 -0.32 -18.69 38.66
C CYS A 78 -0.48 -18.00 37.30
N ALA A 79 0.53 -18.03 36.43
CA ALA A 79 0.53 -17.35 35.14
C ALA A 79 -0.60 -17.85 34.26
N ARG A 80 -1.45 -16.94 33.79
CA ARG A 80 -2.56 -17.28 32.91
C ARG A 80 -3.01 -16.08 32.09
N CYS A 81 -3.16 -16.35 30.80
CA CYS A 81 -3.75 -15.41 29.88
C CYS A 81 -5.10 -14.83 30.33
N GLY A 82 -5.15 -13.51 30.41
CA GLY A 82 -6.31 -12.74 30.86
C GLY A 82 -6.34 -12.49 32.37
N ASP A 83 -5.22 -12.68 33.10
CA ASP A 83 -5.09 -12.37 34.51
C ASP A 83 -4.70 -10.90 34.79
N GLY A 84 -4.45 -10.14 33.73
CA GLY A 84 -4.10 -8.72 33.75
C GLY A 84 -2.59 -8.43 33.72
N PHE A 85 -1.74 -9.45 33.69
CA PHE A 85 -0.30 -9.33 33.66
C PHE A 85 0.27 -10.07 32.45
N VAL A 86 1.41 -9.60 31.92
CA VAL A 86 2.10 -10.31 30.84
C VAL A 86 3.22 -11.15 31.42
N ASP A 87 3.01 -12.46 31.50
CA ASP A 87 4.00 -13.42 32.00
C ASP A 87 4.98 -13.86 30.92
N THR A 88 6.00 -13.04 30.67
CA THR A 88 7.02 -13.34 29.67
C THR A 88 7.80 -14.64 29.97
N GLU A 89 7.99 -14.97 31.25
CA GLU A 89 8.61 -16.24 31.68
C GLU A 89 7.71 -17.46 31.40
N ALA A 90 6.38 -17.28 31.39
CA ALA A 90 5.41 -18.29 30.97
C ALA A 90 5.22 -18.33 29.44
N GLY A 91 5.88 -17.41 28.73
CA GLY A 91 5.81 -17.28 27.28
C GLY A 91 4.62 -16.47 26.78
N GLU A 92 4.02 -15.61 27.60
CA GLU A 92 2.99 -14.66 27.15
C GLU A 92 3.61 -13.45 26.47
N GLU A 93 3.01 -13.00 25.36
CA GLU A 93 3.40 -11.77 24.68
C GLU A 93 2.51 -10.57 25.04
N CYS A 94 1.29 -10.86 25.50
CA CYS A 94 0.26 -9.89 25.84
C CYS A 94 -0.77 -10.49 26.81
N ASP A 95 -1.55 -9.62 27.46
CA ASP A 95 -2.71 -9.98 28.27
C ASP A 95 -3.82 -8.95 28.06
N GLY A 96 -4.95 -9.38 27.50
CA GLY A 96 -6.05 -8.48 27.16
C GLY A 96 -5.60 -7.34 26.24
N ASN A 97 -5.57 -6.11 26.77
CA ASN A 97 -5.10 -4.91 26.06
C ASN A 97 -3.66 -4.51 26.43
N ASN A 98 -3.00 -5.26 27.32
CA ASN A 98 -1.61 -5.06 27.67
C ASN A 98 -0.73 -5.81 26.66
N PHE A 99 -0.22 -5.11 25.64
CA PHE A 99 0.63 -5.69 24.60
C PHE A 99 2.12 -5.63 24.94
N ASN A 100 2.48 -5.45 26.21
CA ASN A 100 3.87 -5.36 26.67
C ASN A 100 4.69 -4.29 25.91
N GLY A 101 4.08 -3.12 25.67
CA GLY A 101 4.71 -2.00 24.96
C GLY A 101 4.76 -2.14 23.43
N GLN A 102 4.23 -3.23 22.87
CA GLN A 102 4.15 -3.41 21.42
C GLN A 102 3.03 -2.56 20.81
N ALA A 103 3.23 -2.14 19.56
CA ALA A 103 2.25 -1.40 18.77
C ALA A 103 2.40 -1.75 17.28
N CYS A 104 1.34 -1.56 16.50
CA CYS A 104 1.44 -1.62 15.04
C CYS A 104 2.30 -0.45 14.54
N VAL A 105 3.27 -0.75 13.67
CA VAL A 105 4.20 0.25 13.14
C VAL A 105 3.45 1.33 12.36
N ALA A 106 2.62 0.94 11.40
CA ALA A 106 1.81 1.80 10.53
C ALA A 106 0.51 2.33 11.18
N GLY A 107 0.23 1.96 12.43
CA GLY A 107 -1.11 2.07 13.01
C GLY A 107 -1.97 0.85 12.73
N GLY A 108 -3.24 0.93 13.13
CA GLY A 108 -4.14 -0.23 13.25
C GLY A 108 -4.30 -0.68 14.71
N GLN A 109 -4.79 -1.91 14.91
CA GLN A 109 -5.08 -2.44 16.25
C GLN A 109 -4.38 -3.77 16.47
N LEU A 110 -3.69 -3.89 17.61
CA LEU A 110 -3.23 -5.18 18.10
C LEU A 110 -4.38 -5.92 18.79
N GLN A 111 -4.36 -7.25 18.67
CA GLN A 111 -5.22 -8.12 19.47
C GLN A 111 -4.38 -9.11 20.25
N CYS A 112 -4.86 -9.51 21.41
CA CYS A 112 -4.23 -10.56 22.19
C CYS A 112 -5.05 -11.84 22.03
N ILE A 113 -4.55 -12.80 21.25
CA ILE A 113 -5.23 -14.07 20.97
C ILE A 113 -4.38 -15.19 21.53
N GLY A 114 -4.89 -15.88 22.55
CA GLY A 114 -4.16 -16.98 23.19
C GLY A 114 -2.77 -16.56 23.70
N CYS A 115 -2.66 -15.35 24.26
CA CYS A 115 -1.42 -14.77 24.78
C CYS A 115 -0.31 -14.60 23.73
N ARG A 116 -0.71 -14.45 22.47
CA ARG A 116 0.14 -13.99 21.37
C ARG A 116 -0.40 -12.68 20.85
N VAL A 117 0.51 -11.80 20.47
CA VAL A 117 0.16 -10.55 19.81
C VAL A 117 -0.22 -10.89 18.37
N ASP A 118 -1.49 -10.71 18.05
CA ASP A 118 -1.99 -10.75 16.69
C ASP A 118 -1.88 -9.36 16.05
N ARG A 119 -1.25 -9.33 14.87
CA ARG A 119 -0.96 -8.13 14.07
C ARG A 119 -1.79 -8.08 12.79
N THR A 120 -2.71 -9.00 12.56
CA THR A 120 -3.54 -9.05 11.34
C THR A 120 -4.40 -7.81 11.13
N ALA A 121 -4.72 -7.07 12.19
CA ALA A 121 -5.43 -5.79 12.13
C ALA A 121 -4.51 -4.56 12.15
N CYS A 122 -3.19 -4.75 12.04
CA CYS A 122 -2.27 -3.67 11.73
C CYS A 122 -2.42 -3.25 10.27
N PHE A 123 -2.21 -1.97 9.97
CA PHE A 123 -2.12 -1.53 8.59
C PHE A 123 -0.81 -2.04 7.98
N GLU A 124 -0.87 -2.50 6.74
CA GLU A 124 0.30 -2.90 5.95
C GLU A 124 1.03 -1.64 5.48
N CYS A 125 0.27 -0.69 4.92
CA CYS A 125 0.85 0.54 4.38
C CYS A 125 1.54 1.41 5.42
N GLY A 126 2.86 1.61 5.25
CA GLY A 126 3.68 2.35 6.19
C GLY A 126 4.22 1.47 7.32
N ASN A 127 4.44 0.19 7.07
CA ASN A 127 5.14 -0.72 7.97
C ASN A 127 6.64 -0.80 7.65
N GLY A 128 7.09 -0.19 6.54
CA GLY A 128 8.49 -0.16 6.11
C GLY A 128 8.87 -1.32 5.18
N ALA A 129 7.91 -2.06 4.65
CA ALA A 129 8.07 -3.08 3.63
C ALA A 129 6.96 -2.93 2.60
N ARG A 130 7.24 -3.25 1.33
CA ARG A 130 6.20 -3.28 0.30
C ARG A 130 5.49 -4.63 0.35
N ASP A 131 4.23 -4.63 0.78
CA ASP A 131 3.40 -5.84 0.91
C ASP A 131 2.56 -6.15 -0.35
N GLU A 132 1.89 -7.31 -0.35
CA GLU A 132 1.02 -7.72 -1.47
C GLU A 132 -0.16 -6.73 -1.61
N GLY A 133 -0.32 -6.16 -2.80
CA GLY A 133 -1.35 -5.15 -3.08
C GLY A 133 -0.87 -3.70 -2.96
N GLU A 134 0.37 -3.48 -2.50
CA GLU A 134 0.99 -2.16 -2.44
C GLU A 134 1.86 -1.86 -3.67
N GLU A 135 1.80 -0.62 -4.17
CA GLU A 135 2.72 -0.17 -5.21
C GLU A 135 4.07 0.27 -4.63
N CYS A 136 4.07 0.74 -3.38
CA CYS A 136 5.21 1.25 -2.61
C CYS A 136 4.86 1.32 -1.12
N ASP A 137 5.86 1.50 -0.24
CA ASP A 137 5.65 1.84 1.18
C ASP A 137 6.32 3.18 1.53
N TYR A 138 5.57 4.09 2.12
CA TYR A 138 6.03 5.47 2.37
C TYR A 138 7.05 5.61 3.50
N ARG A 139 7.30 4.57 4.30
CA ARG A 139 8.34 4.53 5.33
C ARG A 139 9.55 3.70 4.92
N GLU A 140 9.38 2.77 3.98
CA GLU A 140 10.50 2.14 3.26
C GLU A 140 11.31 3.23 2.54
N SER A 141 10.62 4.21 1.97
CA SER A 141 11.18 5.45 1.43
C SER A 141 11.59 6.45 2.54
N SER A 142 12.67 6.16 3.28
CA SER A 142 13.22 7.12 4.25
C SER A 142 13.55 8.47 3.59
N PRO A 143 13.40 9.61 4.29
CA PRO A 143 13.73 10.93 3.75
C PRO A 143 15.21 10.98 3.33
N GLY A 144 15.48 10.97 2.02
CA GLY A 144 16.83 11.02 1.45
C GLY A 144 17.35 9.71 0.84
N ASP A 145 16.60 8.61 0.93
CA ASP A 145 16.90 7.34 0.25
C ASP A 145 15.87 7.12 -0.87
N PHE A 146 15.78 8.05 -1.82
CA PHE A 146 14.95 7.92 -3.03
C PHE A 146 15.57 6.85 -3.94
N LYS A 147 15.47 5.57 -3.56
CA LYS A 147 16.12 4.47 -4.28
C LYS A 147 15.43 4.11 -5.58
N GLU A 148 14.13 4.36 -5.69
CA GLU A 148 13.36 3.99 -6.87
C GLU A 148 12.67 5.21 -7.47
N ILE A 149 13.15 5.61 -8.65
CA ILE A 149 12.42 6.52 -9.53
C ILE A 149 11.57 5.64 -10.43
N LYS A 150 10.25 5.79 -10.33
CA LYS A 150 9.31 5.11 -11.22
C LYS A 150 8.96 5.98 -12.40
N SER A 151 9.04 5.41 -13.59
CA SER A 151 8.47 6.04 -14.78
C SER A 151 6.96 6.01 -14.67
N CYS A 152 6.31 7.12 -14.97
CA CYS A 152 4.84 7.16 -14.98
C CYS A 152 4.25 6.23 -16.04
N ASN A 153 4.99 5.91 -17.10
CA ASN A 153 4.57 5.01 -18.17
C ASN A 153 4.40 3.56 -17.68
N GLU A 154 4.91 3.24 -16.49
CA GLU A 154 4.75 1.95 -15.83
C GLU A 154 3.63 1.96 -14.76
N LEU A 155 2.95 3.10 -14.59
CA LEU A 155 1.91 3.30 -13.58
C LEU A 155 0.53 3.39 -14.23
N ASP A 156 -0.45 2.72 -13.62
CA ASP A 156 -1.83 2.83 -14.08
C ASP A 156 -2.43 4.19 -13.73
N SER A 157 -3.15 4.78 -14.69
CA SER A 157 -3.97 5.96 -14.46
C SER A 157 -5.15 5.64 -13.53
N PRO A 158 -5.48 6.52 -12.56
CA PRO A 158 -6.61 6.32 -11.66
C PRO A 158 -7.98 6.46 -12.36
N TYR A 159 -8.03 7.06 -13.55
CA TYR A 159 -9.29 7.41 -14.22
C TYR A 159 -9.72 6.38 -15.26
N SER A 160 -8.77 5.72 -15.92
CA SER A 160 -9.08 4.67 -16.89
C SER A 160 -7.85 3.80 -17.18
N PRO A 161 -8.00 2.48 -17.27
CA PRO A 161 -6.92 1.59 -17.74
C PRO A 161 -6.62 1.78 -19.24
N ILE A 162 -7.36 2.65 -19.94
CA ILE A 162 -7.21 2.88 -21.38
C ILE A 162 -6.28 4.07 -21.66
N VAL A 163 -6.19 5.03 -20.74
CA VAL A 163 -5.36 6.23 -20.92
C VAL A 163 -4.09 6.04 -20.12
N GLU A 164 -3.01 5.73 -20.82
CA GLU A 164 -1.68 5.53 -20.25
C GLU A 164 -0.95 6.86 -20.13
N TYR A 165 -0.10 7.02 -19.11
CA TYR A 165 0.79 8.17 -19.03
C TYR A 165 1.88 8.06 -20.11
N GLY A 166 2.13 9.16 -20.83
CA GLY A 166 3.21 9.25 -21.80
C GLY A 166 4.55 9.66 -21.20
N SER A 167 4.52 10.40 -20.08
CA SER A 167 5.74 10.92 -19.46
C SER A 167 5.60 11.24 -17.97
N GLY A 168 6.75 11.62 -17.39
CA GLY A 168 6.87 11.96 -15.98
C GLY A 168 7.53 10.86 -15.16
N THR A 169 7.87 11.21 -13.92
CA THR A 169 8.45 10.26 -12.96
C THR A 169 7.88 10.49 -11.58
N SER A 170 7.70 9.41 -10.82
CA SER A 170 7.34 9.45 -9.41
C SER A 170 8.50 8.92 -8.56
N ASN A 171 8.73 9.57 -7.43
CA ASN A 171 9.69 9.14 -6.42
C ASN A 171 9.13 9.26 -5.01
N LYS A 172 7.82 9.45 -4.88
CA LYS A 172 7.13 9.62 -3.60
C LYS A 172 6.02 8.61 -3.51
N CYS A 173 5.93 7.98 -2.35
CA CYS A 173 4.84 7.09 -2.01
C CYS A 173 3.82 7.83 -1.14
N GLY A 174 2.54 7.73 -1.49
CA GLY A 174 1.43 8.27 -0.70
C GLY A 174 1.15 7.43 0.55
N THR A 175 0.35 7.97 1.47
CA THR A 175 -0.12 7.24 2.67
C THR A 175 -1.15 6.15 2.36
N ASP A 176 -1.55 6.03 1.10
CA ASP A 176 -2.38 4.96 0.53
C ASP A 176 -1.53 3.88 -0.18
N CYS A 177 -0.20 3.95 -0.06
CA CYS A 177 0.76 3.01 -0.63
C CYS A 177 0.65 2.86 -2.15
N ARG A 178 0.33 3.99 -2.79
CA ARG A 178 0.41 4.19 -4.23
C ARG A 178 1.45 5.24 -4.54
N TRP A 179 2.09 5.12 -5.70
CA TRP A 179 3.01 6.15 -6.18
C TRP A 179 2.26 7.47 -6.40
N GLU A 180 2.83 8.58 -5.93
CA GLU A 180 2.30 9.91 -6.22
C GLU A 180 2.36 10.15 -7.73
N ARG A 181 1.21 10.49 -8.33
CA ARG A 181 1.10 10.72 -9.78
C ARG A 181 1.02 12.20 -10.17
N SER A 182 1.20 13.10 -9.21
CA SER A 182 1.13 14.56 -9.42
C SER A 182 2.19 15.09 -10.40
N THR A 183 3.23 14.30 -10.65
CA THR A 183 4.33 14.58 -11.58
C THR A 183 4.21 13.81 -12.90
N CYS A 184 3.15 13.01 -13.08
CA CYS A 184 2.88 12.30 -14.32
C CYS A 184 2.17 13.22 -15.33
N SER A 185 2.34 12.93 -16.61
CA SER A 185 1.66 13.61 -17.71
C SER A 185 1.18 12.59 -18.74
N TYR A 186 0.11 12.93 -19.44
CA TYR A 186 -0.37 12.10 -20.55
C TYR A 186 0.47 12.32 -21.82
N CYS A 187 1.03 13.52 -21.97
CA CYS A 187 2.00 13.92 -22.99
C CYS A 187 3.07 12.86 -23.26
N GLY A 188 3.20 12.48 -24.53
CA GLY A 188 4.09 11.44 -25.03
C GLY A 188 3.42 10.07 -25.16
N ASN A 189 2.08 9.99 -25.11
CA ASN A 189 1.32 8.74 -25.30
C ASN A 189 0.68 8.64 -26.70
N ASP A 190 1.04 9.55 -27.61
CA ASP A 190 0.51 9.68 -28.97
C ASP A 190 -1.00 9.93 -29.03
N GLN A 191 -1.59 10.48 -27.96
CA GLN A 191 -3.01 10.83 -27.87
C GLN A 191 -3.17 12.23 -27.28
N ARG A 192 -3.96 13.07 -27.94
CA ARG A 192 -4.32 14.38 -27.36
C ARG A 192 -5.41 14.21 -26.32
N ASP A 193 -5.01 14.18 -25.05
CA ASP A 193 -5.89 13.99 -23.92
C ASP A 193 -6.49 15.31 -23.38
N ASP A 194 -7.77 15.27 -23.03
CA ASP A 194 -8.43 16.37 -22.30
C ASP A 194 -7.95 16.38 -20.83
N PRO A 195 -7.94 17.54 -20.14
CA PRO A 195 -7.53 17.66 -18.74
C PRO A 195 -8.20 16.64 -17.81
N THR A 196 -7.41 15.68 -17.33
CA THR A 196 -7.90 14.52 -16.58
C THR A 196 -7.19 14.40 -15.23
N PRO A 197 -7.87 14.08 -14.12
CA PRO A 197 -7.24 13.94 -12.80
C PRO A 197 -6.05 12.98 -12.80
N LEU A 198 -4.91 13.45 -12.29
CA LEU A 198 -3.70 12.63 -12.16
C LEU A 198 -3.70 11.75 -10.90
N THR A 199 -4.45 12.13 -9.86
CA THR A 199 -4.43 11.46 -8.56
C THR A 199 -5.78 10.85 -8.18
N PHE A 200 -5.75 9.77 -7.39
CA PHE A 200 -6.94 9.02 -6.98
C PHE A 200 -7.96 9.82 -6.15
N GLN A 201 -7.53 10.91 -5.49
CA GLN A 201 -8.39 11.74 -4.63
C GLN A 201 -9.01 12.94 -5.36
N GLY A 202 -9.04 12.94 -6.69
CA GLY A 202 -9.56 14.08 -7.46
C GLY A 202 -8.67 15.31 -7.35
N GLY A 203 -7.35 15.10 -7.35
CA GLY A 203 -6.36 16.17 -7.35
C GLY A 203 -6.40 17.02 -8.62
N LEU A 204 -5.39 17.88 -8.78
CA LEU A 204 -5.29 18.74 -9.95
C LEU A 204 -5.33 17.88 -11.23
N PRO A 205 -6.13 18.27 -12.23
CA PRO A 205 -6.10 17.61 -13.53
C PRO A 205 -4.73 17.78 -14.17
N SER A 206 -4.41 16.90 -15.11
CA SER A 206 -3.35 17.12 -16.08
C SER A 206 -3.57 18.48 -16.74
N LEU A 207 -2.47 19.06 -17.19
CA LEU A 207 -2.56 20.27 -17.98
C LEU A 207 -3.15 19.94 -19.34
N ASP A 208 -3.75 20.95 -19.95
CA ASP A 208 -4.36 20.82 -21.26
C ASP A 208 -3.27 20.70 -22.34
N GLU A 209 -3.35 19.65 -23.15
CA GLU A 209 -2.36 19.31 -24.17
C GLU A 209 -2.84 19.82 -25.53
N VAL A 210 -2.06 20.71 -26.16
CA VAL A 210 -2.37 21.27 -27.47
C VAL A 210 -1.98 20.33 -28.61
N CYS A 211 -1.05 19.41 -28.31
CA CYS A 211 -0.56 18.38 -29.21
C CYS A 211 -0.03 17.18 -28.42
N ASP A 212 0.04 16.01 -29.04
CA ASP A 212 0.89 14.89 -28.64
C ASP A 212 1.31 14.12 -29.90
N GLY A 213 2.60 14.11 -30.19
CA GLY A 213 3.10 13.59 -31.47
C GLY A 213 2.48 14.30 -32.68
N GLU A 214 1.73 13.55 -33.49
CA GLU A 214 0.99 14.07 -34.66
C GLU A 214 -0.47 14.47 -34.34
N GLU A 215 -0.98 14.10 -33.16
CA GLU A 215 -2.32 14.49 -32.71
C GLU A 215 -2.30 15.95 -32.26
N VAL A 216 -3.11 16.80 -32.89
CA VAL A 216 -3.09 18.25 -32.65
C VAL A 216 -4.45 18.85 -32.52
N ARG A 217 -4.52 19.92 -31.71
CA ARG A 217 -5.67 20.81 -31.68
C ARG A 217 -5.54 21.85 -32.79
N VAL A 218 -6.30 21.62 -33.87
CA VAL A 218 -6.22 22.41 -35.11
C VAL A 218 -6.26 23.94 -34.87
N PRO A 219 -7.16 24.50 -34.04
CA PRO A 219 -7.17 25.93 -33.76
C PRO A 219 -5.86 26.48 -33.18
N ASP A 220 -5.21 25.75 -32.27
CA ASP A 220 -3.95 26.20 -31.66
C ASP A 220 -2.78 26.11 -32.65
N LEU A 221 -2.79 25.08 -33.51
CA LEU A 221 -1.80 24.96 -34.58
C LEU A 221 -1.96 26.08 -35.61
N GLU A 222 -3.19 26.43 -35.98
CA GLU A 222 -3.48 27.55 -36.89
C GLU A 222 -2.97 28.88 -36.29
N GLU A 223 -3.21 29.12 -35.01
CA GLU A 223 -2.71 30.31 -34.32
C GLU A 223 -1.17 30.35 -34.25
N TYR A 224 -0.54 29.22 -33.92
CA TYR A 224 0.91 29.09 -33.93
C TYR A 224 1.50 29.40 -35.31
N CYS A 225 0.98 28.76 -36.37
CA CYS A 225 1.47 28.98 -37.73
C CYS A 225 1.25 30.43 -38.18
N ARG A 226 0.14 31.07 -37.79
CA ARG A 226 -0.13 32.48 -38.11
C ARG A 226 0.95 33.41 -37.57
N LEU A 227 1.38 33.19 -36.32
CA LEU A 227 2.44 33.98 -35.69
C LEU A 227 3.80 33.77 -36.36
N GLN A 228 4.11 32.54 -36.79
CA GLN A 228 5.37 32.27 -37.52
C GLN A 228 5.38 32.88 -38.93
N CYS A 229 4.20 33.01 -39.56
CA CYS A 229 4.04 33.53 -40.92
C CYS A 229 3.75 35.05 -40.98
N ASN A 230 4.08 35.82 -39.94
CA ASN A 230 3.88 37.29 -39.86
C ASN A 230 2.42 37.77 -40.03
N ASP A 231 1.43 37.11 -39.41
CA ASP A 231 0.03 37.56 -39.34
C ASP A 231 -0.60 37.85 -40.72
N VAL A 232 -0.44 36.93 -41.68
CA VAL A 232 -1.22 36.97 -42.92
C VAL A 232 -2.68 36.63 -42.63
N ASP A 233 -3.54 37.64 -42.70
CA ASP A 233 -4.99 37.47 -42.56
C ASP A 233 -5.51 36.53 -43.66
N ASP A 234 -6.18 35.46 -43.23
CA ASP A 234 -7.14 34.68 -44.02
C ASP A 234 -6.53 33.61 -44.96
N LEU A 235 -5.92 32.53 -44.40
CA LEU A 235 -5.42 31.36 -45.15
C LEU A 235 -5.26 30.04 -44.41
N ALA A 236 -5.33 28.97 -45.20
CA ALA A 236 -4.89 27.61 -44.89
C ALA A 236 -3.36 27.57 -44.63
N LEU A 237 -2.98 27.94 -43.42
CA LEU A 237 -1.61 27.91 -42.92
C LEU A 237 -1.23 26.44 -42.66
N ARG A 238 -0.22 25.93 -43.36
CA ARG A 238 0.41 24.64 -43.04
C ARG A 238 1.88 24.88 -42.80
N CYS A 239 2.24 25.20 -41.57
CA CYS A 239 3.63 25.21 -41.13
C CYS A 239 4.02 23.82 -40.63
N SER A 240 5.30 23.44 -40.82
CA SER A 240 5.84 22.26 -40.14
C SER A 240 6.03 22.58 -38.67
N TYR A 241 5.69 21.62 -37.81
CA TYR A 241 5.79 21.77 -36.35
C TYR A 241 6.32 20.48 -35.75
N LYS A 242 6.83 20.59 -34.54
CA LYS A 242 7.10 19.50 -33.62
C LYS A 242 6.34 19.82 -32.33
N CYS A 243 5.64 18.85 -31.78
CA CYS A 243 5.06 19.04 -30.46
C CYS A 243 6.18 19.21 -29.41
N ALA A 244 6.08 20.23 -28.55
CA ALA A 244 7.05 20.42 -27.48
C ALA A 244 7.03 19.24 -26.50
N GLU A 245 8.13 19.02 -25.76
CA GLU A 245 8.22 17.93 -24.78
C GLU A 245 7.18 18.03 -23.65
N ASP A 246 6.60 19.22 -23.42
CA ASP A 246 5.56 19.44 -22.43
C ASP A 246 4.13 19.41 -23.00
N CYS A 247 3.98 19.17 -24.30
CA CYS A 247 2.72 19.12 -25.06
C CYS A 247 1.83 20.37 -24.98
N ARG A 248 2.37 21.50 -24.51
CA ARG A 248 1.61 22.75 -24.33
C ARG A 248 1.84 23.75 -25.44
N THR A 249 2.91 23.55 -26.21
CA THR A 249 3.32 24.46 -27.26
C THR A 249 3.84 23.69 -28.46
N PHE A 250 3.98 24.40 -29.56
CA PHE A 250 4.62 23.90 -30.77
C PHE A 250 6.03 24.48 -30.89
N GLU A 251 6.97 23.62 -31.27
CA GLU A 251 8.33 23.97 -31.64
C GLU A 251 8.48 23.86 -33.16
N PRO A 252 9.40 24.63 -33.77
CA PRO A 252 9.69 24.44 -35.18
C PRO A 252 10.40 23.09 -35.37
N SER A 253 9.96 22.30 -36.37
CA SER A 253 10.56 20.99 -36.68
C SER A 253 11.98 21.15 -37.26
N GLU A 254 12.92 20.23 -36.98
CA GLU A 254 14.27 20.24 -37.57
C GLU A 254 14.27 20.03 -39.09
N ASP A 255 13.18 19.51 -39.66
CA ASP A 255 12.85 19.60 -41.10
C ASP A 255 12.41 21.04 -41.46
N MET A 256 13.08 22.02 -40.85
CA MET A 256 12.74 23.45 -40.75
C MET A 256 12.87 24.20 -42.07
N ALA A 257 12.89 23.50 -43.19
CA ALA A 257 13.09 24.15 -44.48
C ALA A 257 11.79 24.74 -45.05
N LEU A 258 10.61 24.17 -44.78
CA LEU A 258 9.45 24.41 -45.65
C LEU A 258 8.09 24.22 -44.94
N GLY A 259 7.82 24.96 -43.87
CA GLY A 259 6.41 25.32 -43.62
C GLY A 259 5.94 26.24 -44.74
N CYS A 260 4.75 26.05 -45.31
CA CYS A 260 4.24 27.03 -46.25
C CYS A 260 3.49 28.14 -45.53
N CYS A 261 3.97 29.37 -45.76
CA CYS A 261 3.35 30.60 -45.30
C CYS A 261 2.71 31.43 -46.42
N ARG A 262 2.77 31.00 -47.69
CA ARG A 262 2.34 31.82 -48.84
C ARG A 262 0.91 31.54 -49.29
N LYS A 263 0.18 32.62 -49.61
CA LYS A 263 -1.20 32.58 -50.09
C LYS A 263 -1.33 31.96 -51.49
N SER A 264 -2.40 31.21 -51.74
CA SER A 264 -2.83 30.93 -53.13
C SER A 264 -3.11 32.24 -53.86
N GLY A 265 -2.34 32.53 -54.90
CA GLY A 265 -2.35 33.81 -55.60
C GLY A 265 -1.27 34.79 -55.14
N GLU A 266 -0.37 34.48 -54.20
CA GLU A 266 0.80 35.33 -53.91
C GLU A 266 1.96 35.09 -54.88
N LEU A 267 2.89 36.04 -54.99
CA LEU A 267 4.06 35.88 -55.85
C LEU A 267 4.87 34.66 -55.43
N CYS A 268 5.28 33.88 -56.42
CA CYS A 268 6.08 32.69 -56.21
C CYS A 268 7.41 33.00 -55.52
N PRO A 269 7.91 32.05 -54.71
CA PRO A 269 9.23 32.17 -54.12
C PRO A 269 10.30 32.28 -55.20
N VAL A 270 11.27 33.18 -55.00
CA VAL A 270 12.51 33.25 -55.80
C VAL A 270 13.62 32.43 -55.14
N ASP A 271 14.67 32.08 -55.88
CA ASP A 271 15.81 31.30 -55.34
C ASP A 271 16.36 31.93 -54.05
N GLY A 272 16.29 31.18 -52.95
CA GLY A 272 16.72 31.62 -51.61
C GLY A 272 15.60 32.14 -50.70
N ASP A 273 14.34 32.18 -51.16
CA ASP A 273 13.20 32.48 -50.31
C ASP A 273 12.92 31.36 -49.30
N PRO A 274 12.69 31.70 -48.01
CA PRO A 274 12.54 30.70 -46.95
C PRO A 274 11.16 30.02 -46.90
N PHE A 275 10.17 30.47 -47.70
CA PHE A 275 8.78 29.98 -47.63
C PHE A 275 8.25 29.58 -49.02
N PRO A 276 7.98 28.28 -49.27
CA PRO A 276 7.43 27.76 -50.52
C PRO A 276 5.91 27.98 -50.63
N CYS A 277 5.32 27.61 -51.75
CA CYS A 277 3.87 27.60 -51.91
C CYS A 277 3.24 26.37 -51.23
N CYS A 278 2.01 26.47 -50.73
CA CYS A 278 1.45 25.45 -49.81
C CYS A 278 1.11 24.15 -50.52
N TRP A 279 0.82 24.26 -51.81
CA TRP A 279 0.62 23.12 -52.69
C TRP A 279 1.84 22.19 -52.79
N GLU A 280 3.06 22.72 -52.58
CA GLU A 280 4.30 21.93 -52.64
C GLU A 280 4.44 20.98 -51.45
N LEU A 281 3.77 21.23 -50.32
CA LEU A 281 3.75 20.32 -49.17
C LEU A 281 3.04 19.00 -49.49
N ASP A 282 1.93 19.05 -50.22
CA ASP A 282 1.19 17.86 -50.65
C ASP A 282 1.87 17.15 -51.84
N ASN A 283 2.94 17.73 -52.40
CA ASN A 283 3.67 17.25 -53.58
C ASN A 283 5.20 17.48 -53.43
N PRO A 284 5.87 16.84 -52.44
CA PRO A 284 7.26 17.14 -52.10
C PRO A 284 8.25 16.84 -53.24
N GLU A 285 7.92 15.93 -54.15
CA GLU A 285 8.70 15.67 -55.37
C GLU A 285 8.65 16.81 -56.40
N LYS A 286 7.82 17.83 -56.13
CA LYS A 286 7.53 18.98 -57.00
C LYS A 286 7.93 20.31 -56.39
N ILE A 287 8.82 20.32 -55.40
CA ILE A 287 9.40 21.54 -54.83
C ILE A 287 10.25 22.25 -55.89
N GLY A 288 9.96 23.53 -56.16
CA GLY A 288 10.74 24.37 -57.08
C GLY A 288 10.46 24.15 -58.57
N ILE A 289 9.44 23.35 -58.92
CA ILE A 289 8.97 23.26 -60.32
C ILE A 289 7.79 24.21 -60.56
N GLU A 290 7.66 24.72 -61.78
CA GLU A 290 6.60 25.67 -62.21
C GLU A 290 5.15 25.19 -61.91
N ASN A 291 4.94 23.94 -61.48
CA ASN A 291 3.62 23.36 -61.25
C ASN A 291 2.93 23.88 -59.98
N ALA A 292 3.68 24.36 -58.98
CA ALA A 292 3.14 25.06 -57.82
C ALA A 292 2.79 26.52 -58.10
N CYS A 293 3.22 27.02 -59.26
CA CYS A 293 3.34 28.42 -59.61
C CYS A 293 2.64 28.70 -60.95
N THR A 294 1.39 29.14 -60.94
CA THR A 294 0.70 29.46 -62.21
C THR A 294 1.31 30.71 -62.83
N LYS A 295 1.72 30.63 -64.10
CA LYS A 295 2.06 31.81 -64.91
C LYS A 295 0.76 32.56 -65.23
N ASP A 296 0.55 33.72 -64.63
CA ASP A 296 -0.48 34.65 -65.08
C ASP A 296 -0.05 35.25 -66.42
N LEU A 297 -0.62 34.77 -67.52
CA LEU A 297 -0.56 35.47 -68.79
C LEU A 297 -1.54 36.64 -68.74
N VAL A 298 -1.12 37.76 -68.13
CA VAL A 298 -1.82 39.04 -68.33
C VAL A 298 -1.46 39.54 -69.72
N GLU A 299 -2.43 39.61 -70.63
CA GLU A 299 -2.23 40.16 -71.98
C GLU A 299 -1.62 41.57 -71.88
N GLY A 300 -0.37 41.72 -72.32
CA GLY A 300 0.29 43.01 -72.50
C GLY A 300 1.39 43.41 -71.49
N GLN A 301 1.81 42.55 -70.57
CA GLN A 301 2.98 42.82 -69.71
C GLN A 301 4.12 41.80 -69.94
N PRO A 302 5.41 42.22 -69.80
CA PRO A 302 6.53 41.31 -69.94
C PRO A 302 6.44 40.21 -68.88
N GLN A 303 6.80 38.98 -69.28
CA GLN A 303 6.81 37.78 -68.46
C GLN A 303 7.39 38.05 -67.05
N GLY A 304 6.72 37.63 -65.97
CA GLY A 304 7.39 37.70 -64.67
C GLY A 304 6.64 37.39 -63.37
N ASN A 305 5.31 37.31 -63.31
CA ASN A 305 4.63 37.11 -62.01
C ASN A 305 3.91 35.76 -61.98
N SER A 306 4.67 34.69 -61.75
CA SER A 306 4.08 33.42 -61.32
C SER A 306 3.52 33.56 -59.91
N ARG A 307 2.34 32.97 -59.66
CA ARG A 307 1.68 32.99 -58.35
C ARG A 307 1.49 31.59 -57.79
N CYS A 308 1.58 31.45 -56.46
CA CYS A 308 1.32 30.20 -55.77
C CYS A 308 -0.08 29.67 -56.07
N ARG A 309 -0.21 28.36 -56.29
CA ARG A 309 -1.50 27.67 -56.36
C ARG A 309 -2.16 27.51 -55.00
#